data_AF-A0A517I0V2-F1
#
_entry.id   AF-A0A517I0V2-F1
#
_cell.length_a   1.000
_cell.length_b   1.000
_cell.length_c   1.000
_cell.angle_alpha   90.00
_cell.angle_beta   90.00
_cell.angle_gamma   90.00
#
_symmetry.space_group_name_H-M   'P 1'
#
loop_
_entity.id
_entity.type
_entity.pdbx_description
1 polymer ?
#
loop_
_entity_poly.entity_id
_entity_poly.type
_entity_poly.pdbx_seq_one_letter_code
_entity_poly.pdbx_strand_id
1 'polypeptide(L)' 'MLVTYIGENSSLQTYGFRFQTDKPVEVKDKKVLDKLKARDDFKIHESEKSSNQHKGSTNTSSPEGGSLDADNGEGQTAE' A
#
# COMPACT_ATOMS: atom_id res chain seq x y z
N MET A 1 -14.39 5.56 2.23
CA MET A 1 -13.84 4.75 1.13
C MET A 1 -14.56 5.13 -0.15
N LEU A 2 -13.89 5.02 -1.29
CA LEU A 2 -14.52 5.28 -2.59
C LEU A 2 -15.02 3.95 -3.16
N VAL A 3 -16.24 3.94 -3.69
CA VAL A 3 -16.84 2.75 -4.29
C VAL A 3 -17.32 3.09 -5.69
N THR A 4 -16.90 2.29 -6.66
CA THR A 4 -17.27 2.44 -8.06
C THR A 4 -18.20 1.28 -8.44
N TYR A 5 -19.36 1.58 -9.01
CA TYR A 5 -20.24 0.56 -9.56
C TYR A 5 -19.76 0.15 -10.96
N ILE A 6 -19.59 -1.15 -11.17
CA ILE A 6 -19.06 -1.75 -12.40
C ILE A 6 -20.06 -2.73 -13.04
N GLY A 7 -21.32 -2.74 -12.58
CA GLY A 7 -22.36 -3.58 -13.20
C GLY A 7 -22.83 -3.05 -14.56
N GLU A 8 -23.63 -3.86 -15.25
CA GLU A 8 -24.12 -3.54 -16.61
C GLU A 8 -25.04 -2.32 -16.70
N ASN A 9 -25.74 -1.98 -15.61
CA ASN A 9 -26.68 -0.86 -15.62
C ASN A 9 -25.95 0.48 -15.61
N SER A 10 -26.55 1.56 -16.13
CA SER A 10 -25.95 2.91 -16.06
C SER A 10 -25.96 3.52 -14.66
N SER A 11 -26.83 3.04 -13.77
CA SER A 11 -26.83 3.43 -12.36
C SER A 11 -27.55 2.42 -11.49
N LEU A 12 -27.15 2.32 -10.24
CA LEU A 12 -27.79 1.49 -9.23
C LEU A 12 -28.03 2.31 -7.96
N GLN A 13 -29.29 2.34 -7.49
CA GLN A 13 -29.64 2.93 -6.21
C GLN A 13 -29.82 1.83 -5.18
N THR A 14 -28.98 1.84 -4.15
CA THR A 14 -29.03 0.86 -3.07
C THR A 14 -28.48 1.45 -1.78
N TYR A 15 -28.93 0.95 -0.62
CA TYR A 15 -28.46 1.38 0.70
C TYR A 15 -28.54 2.91 0.93
N GLY A 16 -29.45 3.60 0.23
CA GLY A 16 -29.58 5.07 0.28
C GLY A 16 -28.59 5.85 -0.58
N PHE A 17 -27.70 5.18 -1.31
CA PHE A 17 -26.73 5.80 -2.22
C PHE A 17 -27.14 5.54 -3.68
N ARG A 18 -26.86 6.52 -4.55
CA ARG A 18 -27.01 6.38 -5.99
C ARG A 18 -25.63 6.24 -6.62
N PHE A 19 -25.31 5.04 -7.08
CA PHE A 19 -24.07 4.76 -7.79
C PHE A 19 -24.31 4.94 -9.29
N GLN A 20 -23.47 5.74 -9.94
CA GLN A 20 -23.41 5.80 -11.40
C GLN A 20 -22.22 4.97 -11.86
N THR A 21 -22.37 4.30 -12.99
CA THR A 21 -21.27 3.57 -13.63
C THR A 21 -20.15 4.54 -13.96
N ASP A 22 -18.90 4.09 -13.79
CA ASP A 22 -17.70 4.89 -14.01
C ASP A 22 -17.52 6.09 -13.05
N LYS A 23 -18.39 6.26 -12.04
CA LYS A 23 -18.25 7.32 -11.04
C LYS A 23 -18.00 6.76 -9.63
N PRO A 24 -16.91 7.18 -8.96
CA PRO A 24 -16.66 6.80 -7.59
C PRO A 24 -17.59 7.58 -6.64
N VAL A 25 -18.23 6.85 -5.72
CA VAL A 25 -19.08 7.41 -4.66
C VAL A 25 -18.39 7.22 -3.32
N GLU A 26 -18.33 8.29 -2.52
CA GLU A 26 -17.81 8.21 -1.16
C GLU A 26 -18.83 7.55 -0.23
N VAL A 27 -18.46 6.40 0.33
CA VAL A 27 -19.24 5.70 1.35
C VAL A 27 -18.44 5.71 2.65
N LYS A 28 -19.04 6.27 3.70
CA LYS A 28 -18.48 6.32 5.07
C LYS A 28 -19.01 5.21 5.95
N ASP A 29 -20.11 4.58 5.54
CA ASP A 29 -20.84 3.61 6.34
C ASP A 29 -20.19 2.23 6.24
N LYS A 30 -19.61 1.73 7.33
CA LYS A 30 -18.91 0.43 7.36
C LYS A 30 -19.83 -0.74 7.01
N LYS A 31 -21.09 -0.71 7.48
CA LYS A 31 -22.06 -1.78 7.17
C LYS A 31 -22.39 -1.83 5.68
N VAL A 32 -22.50 -0.66 5.05
CA VAL A 32 -22.76 -0.56 3.62
C VAL A 32 -21.53 -1.02 2.84
N LEU A 33 -20.33 -0.61 3.24
CA LEU A 33 -19.08 -1.05 2.62
C LEU A 33 -18.90 -2.57 2.65
N ASP A 34 -19.19 -3.22 3.77
CA ASP A 34 -19.08 -4.68 3.91
C ASP A 34 -20.02 -5.42 2.95
N LYS A 35 -21.27 -4.93 2.84
CA LYS A 35 -22.25 -5.45 1.88
C LYS A 35 -21.87 -5.20 0.43
N LEU A 36 -21.26 -4.06 0.12
CA LEU A 36 -20.79 -3.74 -1.22
C LEU A 36 -19.54 -4.56 -1.58
N LYS A 37 -18.66 -4.85 -0.61
CA LYS A 37 -17.49 -5.72 -0.80
C LYS A 37 -17.88 -7.17 -1.09
N ALA A 38 -19.02 -7.62 -0.57
CA ALA A 38 -19.58 -8.94 -0.87
C ALA A 38 -20.26 -9.03 -2.25
N ARG A 39 -20.30 -7.95 -3.03
CA ARG A 39 -20.90 -7.91 -4.37
C ARG A 39 -19.85 -7.73 -5.45
N ASP A 40 -19.89 -8.57 -6.46
CA ASP A 40 -18.99 -8.51 -7.61
C ASP A 40 -19.25 -7.31 -8.53
N ASP A 41 -20.43 -6.70 -8.43
CA ASP A 41 -20.80 -5.49 -9.21
C ASP A 41 -20.13 -4.20 -8.70
N PHE A 42 -19.36 -4.26 -7.61
CA PHE A 42 -18.79 -3.07 -6.97
C PHE A 42 -17.29 -3.20 -6.76
N LYS A 43 -16.57 -2.14 -7.11
CA LYS A 43 -15.13 -2.00 -6.87
C LYS A 43 -14.90 -1.05 -5.70
N ILE A 44 -14.45 -1.60 -4.57
CA ILE A 44 -14.06 -0.82 -3.38
C ILE A 44 -12.62 -0.34 -3.56
N HIS A 45 -12.43 0.97 -3.55
CA HIS A 45 -11.12 1.61 -3.48
C HIS A 45 -10.86 1.99 -2.03
N GLU A 46 -10.05 1.17 -1.36
CA GLU A 46 -9.47 1.54 -0.08
C GLU A 46 -8.51 2.69 -0.35
N SER A 47 -8.90 3.90 0.07
CA SER A 47 -8.00 5.04 0.10
C SER A 47 -6.91 4.66 1.09
N GLU A 48 -5.78 4.17 0.58
CA GLU A 48 -4.61 3.83 1.37
C GLU A 48 -4.12 5.13 2.03
N LYS A 49 -4.70 5.45 3.19
CA LYS A 49 -3.92 6.11 4.23
C LYS A 49 -3.12 4.98 4.83
N SER A 50 -1.94 4.78 4.26
CA SER A 50 -0.98 3.73 4.54
C SER A 50 -1.03 3.40 6.02
N SER A 51 -1.66 2.27 6.32
CA SER A 51 -1.67 1.69 7.65
C SER A 51 -0.28 1.14 7.85
N ASN A 52 0.61 1.99 8.36
CA ASN A 52 1.54 1.64 9.42
C ASN A 52 2.01 0.18 9.35
N GLN A 53 2.89 -0.15 8.40
CA GLN A 53 3.66 -1.39 8.51
C GLN A 53 4.57 -1.24 9.74
N HIS A 54 4.19 -2.01 10.74
CA HIS A 54 4.77 -2.12 12.06
C HIS A 54 6.16 -2.77 11.95
N LYS A 55 7.19 -2.03 12.38
CA LYS A 55 8.23 -2.45 13.35
C LYS A 55 9.24 -3.54 12.93
N GLY A 56 10.52 -3.13 12.93
CA GLY A 56 11.71 -3.98 13.09
C GLY A 56 12.55 -4.07 11.82
N SER A 57 13.56 -3.25 11.63
CA SER A 57 14.88 -3.57 12.20
C SER A 57 15.69 -2.31 12.49
N THR A 58 15.91 -2.08 13.79
CA THR A 58 17.11 -1.53 14.43
C THR A 58 17.94 -0.49 13.67
N ASN A 59 17.80 0.76 14.10
CA ASN A 59 18.93 1.70 14.17
C ASN A 59 20.06 1.13 15.06
N THR A 60 21.26 1.62 14.77
CA THR A 60 22.43 1.72 15.66
C THR A 60 23.50 0.64 15.50
N SER A 61 24.52 1.02 14.74
CA SER A 61 25.94 0.94 15.07
C SER A 61 26.44 -0.30 15.82
N SER A 62 27.28 -1.08 15.15
CA SER A 62 28.36 -1.83 15.80
C SER A 62 29.62 -1.68 14.94
N PRO A 63 30.62 -0.91 15.41
CA PRO A 63 31.99 -1.06 14.94
C PRO A 63 32.63 -2.28 15.63
N GLU A 64 33.80 -2.67 15.15
CA GLU A 64 34.74 -3.66 15.70
C GLU A 64 34.63 -5.13 15.26
N GLY A 65 35.80 -5.61 14.82
CA GLY A 65 36.19 -7.02 14.75
C GLY A 65 35.99 -7.60 13.36
N GLY A 66 36.98 -7.82 12.51
CA GLY A 66 38.41 -8.00 12.75
C GLY A 66 38.87 -9.21 11.94
N SER A 67 40.11 -9.11 11.45
CA SER A 67 40.99 -10.17 10.93
C SER A 67 40.96 -10.50 9.44
N LEU A 68 42.02 -10.11 8.70
CA LEU A 68 43.30 -10.84 8.42
C LEU A 68 43.11 -11.58 7.08
N ASP A 69 43.94 -11.54 6.04
CA ASP A 69 45.30 -11.04 5.86
C ASP A 69 45.63 -11.07 4.34
N ALA A 70 46.76 -10.43 3.97
CA ALA A 70 47.57 -10.66 2.78
C ALA A 70 47.02 -10.30 1.38
N ASP A 71 47.59 -9.27 0.75
CA ASP A 71 48.67 -9.54 -0.22
C ASP A 71 49.49 -8.28 -0.54
N ASN A 72 50.77 -8.55 -0.75
CA ASN A 72 51.93 -7.70 -0.77
C ASN A 72 52.12 -6.98 -2.12
N GLY A 73 52.39 -5.67 -2.10
CA GLY A 73 52.64 -4.89 -3.32
C GLY A 73 53.35 -3.57 -3.06
N GLU A 74 54.62 -3.68 -2.65
CA GLU A 74 55.65 -2.63 -2.61
C GLU A 74 55.60 -1.69 -3.83
N GLY A 75 55.78 -0.38 -3.62
CA GLY A 75 56.06 0.55 -4.72
C GLY A 75 55.75 2.03 -4.45
N GLN A 76 56.36 2.62 -3.42
CA GLN A 76 56.61 4.06 -3.45
C GLN A 76 57.71 4.35 -4.46
N THR A 77 57.52 5.32 -5.34
CA THR A 77 58.56 6.31 -5.69
C THR A 77 57.87 7.52 -6.26
N ALA A 78 58.09 8.64 -5.58
CA ALA A 78 57.85 9.97 -6.07
C ALA A 78 58.91 10.33 -7.12
N GLU A 79 58.52 11.06 -8.17
CA GLU A 79 59.20 12.24 -8.75
C GLU A 79 58.37 12.77 -9.94
#